data_AF-A0A7K3DW84-F1
#
_entry.id   AF-A0A7K3DW84-F1
#
_cell.length_a   1.000
_cell.length_b   1.000
_cell.length_c   1.000
_cell.angle_alpha   90.00
_cell.angle_beta   90.00
_cell.angle_gamma   90.00
#
_symmetry.space_group_name_H-M   'P 1'
#
loop_
_entity.id
_entity.type
_entity.pdbx_description
1 polymer ?
#
loop_
_entity_poly.entity_id
_entity_poly.type
_entity_poly.pdbx_seq_one_letter_code
_entity_poly.pdbx_strand_id
1 'polypeptide(L)'
;SAYSAGRYDLTVHGPNGFLRTFQGDNKAAGPEVTARHDAATGGLALTLTNPTAATVRLTATNAYGGAAKTYSVPAGGTVRASVDLTGTRRWYDLSVVAEGLDGYLRRLAGHVENGTAGVSDPAIATV
;
A
#
# COMPACT_ATOMS: atom_id res chain seq x y z
N SER A 1 -29.50 5.91 1.91
CA SER A 1 -28.30 5.09 1.77
C SER A 1 -28.18 4.69 0.30
N ALA A 2 -27.03 4.94 -0.34
CA ALA A 2 -26.81 4.48 -1.71
C ALA A 2 -26.44 2.99 -1.68
N TYR A 3 -27.12 2.17 -2.48
CA TYR A 3 -26.80 0.77 -2.66
C TYR A 3 -25.43 0.65 -3.35
N SER A 4 -24.41 0.13 -2.65
CA SER A 4 -23.04 0.03 -3.19
C SER A 4 -22.81 -1.23 -4.03
N ALA A 5 -23.82 -2.08 -4.22
CA ALA A 5 -23.72 -3.35 -4.95
C ALA A 5 -22.55 -4.26 -4.48
N GLY A 6 -22.23 -4.18 -3.18
CA GLY A 6 -21.12 -4.92 -2.58
C GLY A 6 -19.74 -4.28 -2.78
N ARG A 7 -19.64 -3.07 -3.34
CA ARG A 7 -18.38 -2.32 -3.45
C ARG A 7 -18.11 -1.52 -2.19
N TYR A 8 -16.83 -1.31 -1.88
CA TYR A 8 -16.36 -0.44 -0.82
C TYR A 8 -15.26 0.49 -1.32
N ASP A 9 -15.23 1.68 -0.73
CA ASP A 9 -14.15 2.65 -0.82
C ASP A 9 -14.03 3.33 0.55
N LEU A 10 -13.00 2.95 1.31
CA LEU A 10 -12.74 3.46 2.64
C LEU A 10 -11.37 4.12 2.66
N THR A 11 -11.32 5.38 3.09
CA THR A 11 -10.05 6.07 3.33
C THR A 11 -9.91 6.45 4.80
N VAL A 12 -8.76 6.13 5.38
CA VAL A 12 -8.37 6.46 6.75
C VAL A 12 -7.22 7.44 6.70
N HIS A 13 -7.34 8.53 7.45
CA HIS A 13 -6.32 9.57 7.57
C HIS A 13 -5.69 9.54 8.97
N GLY A 14 -4.42 9.90 9.04
CA GLY A 14 -3.66 10.04 10.27
C GLY A 14 -2.57 11.12 10.14
N PRO A 15 -1.76 11.31 11.20
CA PRO A 15 -0.68 12.30 11.20
C PRO A 15 0.41 11.96 10.17
N ASN A 16 1.27 12.93 9.85
CA ASN A 16 2.45 12.78 8.98
C ASN A 16 2.14 12.19 7.59
N GLY A 17 1.06 12.70 6.98
CA GLY A 17 0.59 12.26 5.66
C GLY A 17 0.06 10.82 5.65
N PHE A 18 -0.13 10.19 6.81
CA PHE A 18 -0.62 8.81 6.88
C PHE A 18 -1.99 8.71 6.22
N LEU A 19 -2.06 7.89 5.18
CA LEU A 19 -3.29 7.60 4.46
C LEU A 19 -3.35 6.11 4.13
N ARG A 20 -4.53 5.52 4.33
CA ARG A 20 -4.84 4.16 3.90
C ARG A 20 -6.16 4.17 3.16
N THR A 21 -6.13 3.86 1.87
CA THR A 21 -7.35 3.66 1.06
C THR A 21 -7.52 2.18 0.77
N PHE A 22 -8.74 1.68 0.97
CA PHE A 22 -9.18 0.34 0.70
C PHE A 22 -10.32 0.43 -0.31
N GLN A 23 -10.08 -0.01 -1.55
CA GLN A 23 -11.13 -0.20 -2.55
C GLN A 23 -11.23 -1.66 -2.95
N GLY A 24 -12.44 -2.08 -3.30
CA GLY A 24 -12.71 -3.40 -3.83
C GLY A 24 -14.18 -3.75 -3.74
N ASP A 25 -14.48 -5.04 -3.93
CA ASP A 25 -15.77 -5.62 -3.65
C ASP A 25 -15.70 -6.61 -2.48
N ASN A 26 -16.85 -6.77 -1.81
CA ASN A 26 -17.04 -7.66 -0.66
C ASN A 26 -17.80 -8.93 -1.07
N LYS A 27 -17.66 -9.37 -2.34
CA LYS A 27 -18.34 -10.57 -2.83
C LYS A 27 -17.59 -11.85 -2.46
N ALA A 28 -16.27 -11.75 -2.29
CA ALA A 28 -15.40 -12.85 -1.86
C ALA A 28 -14.21 -12.30 -1.05
N ALA A 29 -13.61 -13.16 -0.23
CA ALA A 29 -12.35 -12.83 0.42
C ALA A 29 -11.24 -12.65 -0.64
N GLY A 30 -10.57 -11.50 -0.61
CA GLY A 30 -9.51 -11.15 -1.55
C GLY A 30 -8.14 -11.05 -0.89
N PRO A 31 -7.08 -10.79 -1.67
CA PRO A 31 -5.76 -10.50 -1.14
C PRO A 31 -5.79 -9.24 -0.25
N GLU A 32 -4.85 -9.12 0.68
CA GLU A 32 -4.72 -7.95 1.55
C GLU A 32 -3.27 -7.49 1.63
N VAL A 33 -3.05 -6.19 1.81
CA VAL A 33 -1.71 -5.59 1.92
C VAL A 33 -1.66 -4.68 3.13
N THR A 34 -0.80 -5.04 4.07
CA THR A 34 -0.53 -4.22 5.25
C THR A 34 0.87 -3.64 5.20
N ALA A 35 1.04 -2.48 5.81
CA ALA A 35 2.27 -1.72 5.84
C ALA A 35 2.62 -1.32 7.28
N ARG A 36 3.87 -1.53 7.67
CA ARG A 36 4.43 -1.05 8.93
C ARG A 36 5.69 -0.26 8.66
N HIS A 37 5.85 0.85 9.37
CA HIS A 37 7.08 1.61 9.38
C HIS A 37 8.19 0.77 10.03
N ASP A 38 9.35 0.73 9.39
CA ASP A 38 10.56 0.17 9.98
C ASP A 38 11.48 1.33 10.39
N ALA A 39 11.43 1.69 11.66
CA ALA A 39 12.21 2.80 12.19
C ALA A 39 13.73 2.55 12.15
N ALA A 40 14.17 1.29 12.15
CA ALA A 40 15.59 0.94 12.13
C ALA A 40 16.21 1.22 10.74
N THR A 41 15.45 0.95 9.68
CA THR A 41 15.92 1.18 8.30
C THR A 41 15.41 2.49 7.69
N GLY A 42 14.38 3.10 8.27
CA GLY A 42 13.63 4.21 7.66
C GLY A 42 12.77 3.79 6.47
N GLY A 43 12.60 2.47 6.27
CA GLY A 43 11.84 1.90 5.17
C GLY A 43 10.41 1.47 5.57
N LEU A 44 9.74 0.81 4.64
CA LEU A 44 8.40 0.27 4.86
C LEU A 44 8.43 -1.26 4.75
N ALA A 45 7.94 -1.94 5.79
CA ALA A 45 7.71 -3.38 5.78
C ALA A 45 6.29 -3.68 5.30
N LEU A 46 6.18 -4.39 4.17
CA LEU A 46 4.94 -4.88 3.60
C LEU A 46 4.69 -6.34 3.98
N THR A 47 3.43 -6.64 4.29
CA THR A 47 2.93 -8.02 4.37
C THR A 47 1.74 -8.15 3.42
N LEU A 48 1.89 -9.01 2.42
CA LEU A 48 0.87 -9.32 1.43
C LEU A 48 0.31 -10.72 1.71
N THR A 49 -0.99 -10.83 1.93
CA THR A 49 -1.66 -12.12 2.19
C THR A 49 -2.63 -12.45 1.08
N ASN A 50 -2.82 -13.74 0.82
CA ASN A 50 -3.75 -14.22 -0.17
C ASN A 50 -4.56 -15.39 0.42
N PRO A 51 -5.82 -15.17 0.83
CA PRO A 51 -6.66 -16.23 1.38
C PRO A 51 -7.31 -17.11 0.30
N THR A 52 -7.10 -16.83 -0.98
CA THR A 52 -7.75 -17.54 -2.09
C THR A 52 -7.08 -18.87 -2.42
N ALA A 53 -7.74 -19.68 -3.23
CA ALA A 53 -7.25 -20.99 -3.69
C ALA A 53 -6.29 -20.91 -4.89
N ALA A 54 -6.02 -19.73 -5.43
CA ALA A 54 -5.11 -19.52 -6.56
C ALA A 54 -4.01 -18.52 -6.21
N THR A 55 -2.89 -18.55 -6.94
CA THR A 55 -1.86 -17.51 -6.80
C THR A 55 -2.40 -16.17 -7.30
N VAL A 56 -2.18 -15.11 -6.54
CA VAL A 56 -2.54 -13.74 -6.91
C VAL A 56 -1.28 -12.93 -7.19
N ARG A 57 -1.31 -12.09 -8.23
CA ARG A 57 -0.22 -11.16 -8.56
C ARG A 57 -0.61 -9.76 -8.12
N LEU A 58 0.16 -9.19 -7.20
CA LEU A 58 -0.03 -7.85 -6.64
C LEU A 58 1.08 -6.94 -7.15
N THR A 59 0.72 -5.84 -7.80
CA THR A 59 1.69 -4.87 -8.32
C THR A 59 1.65 -3.60 -7.51
N ALA A 60 2.78 -3.25 -6.89
CA ALA A 60 2.95 -2.03 -6.12
C ALA A 60 3.71 -0.98 -6.92
N THR A 61 3.19 0.25 -6.97
CA THR A 61 3.83 1.42 -7.60
C THR A 61 3.90 2.55 -6.60
N ASN A 62 5.02 3.25 -6.51
CA ASN A 62 5.20 4.42 -5.62
C ASN A 62 5.08 5.72 -6.42
N ALA A 63 4.19 6.63 -6.01
CA ALA A 63 4.03 7.92 -6.68
C ALA A 63 5.28 8.82 -6.57
N TYR A 64 6.10 8.63 -5.55
CA TYR A 64 7.39 9.33 -5.40
C TYR A 64 8.52 8.79 -6.30
N GLY A 65 8.23 7.78 -7.13
CA GLY A 65 9.17 7.22 -8.11
C GLY A 65 9.69 5.82 -7.78
N GLY A 66 10.56 5.31 -8.64
CA GLY A 66 11.03 3.92 -8.63
C GLY A 66 10.23 3.01 -9.56
N ALA A 67 10.75 1.81 -9.81
CA ALA A 67 10.08 0.83 -10.65
C ALA A 67 8.89 0.18 -9.93
N ALA A 68 7.82 -0.09 -10.66
CA ALA A 68 6.74 -0.93 -10.16
C ALA A 68 7.29 -2.33 -9.83
N LYS A 69 6.80 -2.91 -8.73
CA LYS A 69 7.22 -4.25 -8.28
C LYS A 69 6.02 -5.16 -8.14
N THR A 70 6.08 -6.31 -8.81
CA THR A 70 5.04 -7.32 -8.77
C THR A 70 5.43 -8.46 -7.84
N TYR A 71 4.51 -8.85 -6.96
CA TYR A 71 4.63 -9.95 -6.01
C TYR A 71 3.64 -11.05 -6.40
N SER A 72 4.14 -12.28 -6.57
CA SER A 72 3.29 -13.45 -6.72
C SER A 72 3.05 -14.05 -5.33
N VAL A 73 1.82 -13.94 -4.82
CA VAL A 73 1.43 -14.44 -3.49
C VAL A 73 0.71 -15.78 -3.67
N PRO A 74 1.30 -16.91 -3.21
CA PRO A 74 0.71 -18.22 -3.38
C PRO A 74 -0.71 -18.33 -2.78
N ALA A 75 -1.48 -19.32 -3.24
CA ALA A 75 -2.76 -19.67 -2.63
C ALA A 75 -2.60 -19.93 -1.12
N GLY A 76 -3.48 -19.35 -0.29
CA GLY A 76 -3.36 -19.39 1.18
C GLY A 76 -2.08 -18.76 1.75
N GLY A 77 -1.29 -18.08 0.92
CA GLY A 77 0.08 -17.72 1.21
C GLY A 77 0.25 -16.32 1.79
N THR A 78 1.49 -16.04 2.22
CA THR A 78 1.92 -14.72 2.67
C THR A 78 3.30 -14.40 2.09
N VAL A 79 3.46 -13.21 1.54
CA VAL A 79 4.74 -12.65 1.10
C VAL A 79 5.08 -11.44 1.98
N ARG A 80 6.33 -11.38 2.43
CA ARG A 80 6.87 -10.20 3.12
C ARG A 80 7.87 -9.50 2.22
N ALA A 81 7.82 -8.18 2.19
CA ALA A 81 8.72 -7.37 1.37
C ALA A 81 9.12 -6.09 2.11
N SER A 82 10.31 -5.59 1.81
CA SER A 82 10.73 -4.24 2.20
C SER A 82 10.64 -3.30 1.01
N VAL A 83 10.31 -2.04 1.30
CA VAL A 83 10.40 -0.92 0.36
C VAL A 83 11.46 0.03 0.89
N ASP A 84 12.51 0.22 0.09
CA ASP A 84 13.53 1.22 0.33
C ASP A 84 12.98 2.61 0.00
N LEU A 85 13.07 3.52 0.98
CA LEU A 85 12.59 4.91 0.88
C LEU A 85 13.71 5.93 1.03
N THR A 86 14.98 5.49 1.00
CA THR A 86 16.15 6.38 1.09
C THR A 86 16.11 7.45 0.00
N GLY A 87 15.84 7.06 -1.25
CA GLY A 87 15.73 7.96 -2.40
C GLY A 87 14.53 8.93 -2.36
N THR A 88 13.51 8.63 -1.55
CA THR A 88 12.29 9.46 -1.43
C THR A 88 12.21 10.19 -0.09
N ARG A 89 13.35 10.28 0.63
CA ARG A 89 13.42 10.92 1.95
C ARG A 89 12.36 10.40 2.92
N ARG A 90 12.11 9.08 2.91
CA ARG A 90 11.15 8.36 3.77
C ARG A 90 9.67 8.64 3.47
N TRP A 91 9.36 9.39 2.43
CA TRP A 91 8.00 9.54 1.91
C TRP A 91 7.63 8.37 1.01
N TYR A 92 6.38 7.93 1.11
CA TYR A 92 5.84 6.89 0.26
C TYR A 92 4.37 7.16 -0.04
N ASP A 93 3.94 6.75 -1.22
CA ASP A 93 2.54 6.68 -1.64
C ASP A 93 2.41 5.49 -2.60
N LEU A 94 2.22 4.32 -1.99
CA LEU A 94 2.13 3.06 -2.70
C LEU A 94 0.69 2.81 -3.13
N SER A 95 0.48 2.63 -4.43
CA SER A 95 -0.74 2.02 -4.97
C SER A 95 -0.48 0.55 -5.26
N VAL A 96 -1.22 -0.34 -4.61
CA VAL A 96 -1.16 -1.78 -4.85
C VAL A 96 -2.45 -2.27 -5.49
N VAL A 97 -2.31 -2.81 -6.70
CA VAL A 97 -3.40 -3.38 -7.50
C VAL A 97 -3.25 -4.88 -7.63
N ALA A 98 -4.36 -5.60 -7.82
CA ALA A 98 -4.37 -7.04 -7.99
C ALA A 98 -4.77 -7.40 -9.42
N GLU A 99 -3.99 -8.26 -10.06
CA GLU A 99 -4.29 -8.77 -11.40
C GLU A 99 -5.62 -9.55 -11.40
N GLY A 100 -6.54 -9.19 -12.29
CA GLY A 100 -7.84 -9.85 -12.44
C GLY A 100 -8.89 -9.49 -11.38
N LEU A 101 -8.61 -8.55 -10.45
CA LEU A 101 -9.58 -8.07 -9.47
C LEU A 101 -9.90 -6.59 -9.73
N ASP A 102 -10.92 -6.36 -10.56
CA ASP A 102 -11.35 -5.01 -10.93
C ASP A 102 -11.79 -4.20 -9.70
N GLY A 103 -11.26 -2.99 -9.58
CA GLY A 103 -11.55 -2.08 -8.47
C GLY A 103 -10.80 -2.40 -7.17
N TYR A 104 -9.93 -3.41 -7.14
CA TYR A 104 -9.06 -3.64 -5.99
C TYR A 104 -7.95 -2.57 -5.93
N LEU A 105 -7.91 -1.82 -4.83
CA LEU A 105 -6.81 -0.92 -4.50
C LEU A 105 -6.49 -0.99 -3.02
N ARG A 106 -5.20 -1.05 -2.71
CA ARG A 106 -4.64 -0.64 -1.43
C ARG A 106 -3.71 0.53 -1.66
N ARG A 107 -4.12 1.73 -1.26
CA ARG A 107 -3.24 2.90 -1.24
C ARG A 107 -2.65 3.08 0.14
N LEU A 108 -1.33 3.15 0.23
CA LEU A 108 -0.58 3.27 1.47
C LEU A 108 0.32 4.48 1.34
N ALA A 109 -0.02 5.60 1.97
CA ALA A 109 0.83 6.79 1.96
C ALA A 109 1.26 7.23 3.37
N GLY A 110 2.33 8.01 3.42
CA GLY A 110 2.82 8.68 4.61
C GLY A 110 4.33 8.89 4.61
N HIS A 111 4.82 9.32 5.76
CA HIS A 111 6.24 9.47 6.04
C HIS A 111 6.66 8.54 7.18
N VAL A 112 7.82 7.89 7.05
CA VAL A 112 8.37 7.03 8.12
C VAL A 112 9.11 7.89 9.15
N GLU A 113 8.54 7.97 10.35
CA GLU A 113 9.17 8.62 11.50
C GLU A 113 10.23 7.70 12.13
N ASN A 114 11.44 8.22 12.35
CA ASN A 114 12.55 7.51 12.98
C ASN A 114 13.24 8.33 14.09
N GLY A 115 12.62 9.45 14.52
CA GLY A 115 13.17 10.35 15.53
C GLY A 115 14.23 11.35 15.03
N THR A 116 14.66 11.29 13.76
CA THR A 116 15.53 12.31 13.16
C THR A 116 14.73 13.39 12.43
N ALA A 117 15.31 14.57 12.26
CA ALA A 117 14.69 15.67 11.51
C ALA A 117 14.18 15.18 10.14
N GLY A 118 12.89 15.37 9.90
CA GLY A 118 12.20 15.01 8.68
C GLY A 118 12.20 16.14 7.64
N VAL A 119 11.70 15.81 6.45
CA VAL A 119 11.38 16.81 5.42
C VAL A 119 9.87 16.82 5.25
N SER A 120 9.26 17.99 5.07
CA SER A 120 7.85 18.11 4.69
C SER A 120 7.57 17.35 3.39
N ASP A 121 6.29 17.01 3.17
CA ASP A 121 5.86 16.27 1.98
C ASP A 121 6.37 16.95 0.69
N PRO A 122 7.20 16.27 -0.12
CA PRO A 122 7.72 16.81 -1.37
C PRO A 122 6.62 17.20 -2.38
N ALA A 123 5.46 16.55 -2.34
CA ALA A 123 4.33 16.84 -3.22
C ALA A 123 3.64 18.18 -2.87
N ILE A 124 3.79 18.69 -1.65
CA ILE A 124 3.27 20.03 -1.27
C ILE A 124 4.05 21.15 -1.97
N ALA A 125 5.32 20.93 -2.31
CA ALA A 125 6.17 21.94 -2.93
C ALA A 125 5.93 22.11 -4.45
N THR A 126 5.04 21.32 -5.04
CA THR A 126 4.75 21.40 -6.49
C THR A 126 3.50 22.25 -6.73
N VAL A 127 3.71 23.53 -7.06
CA VAL A 127 2.74 24.44 -7.68
C VAL A 127 3.29 24.94 -9.02
#